data_AF-G4YGM0-F1
#
_entry.id   AF-G4YGM0-F1
#
_cell.length_a   1.000
_cell.length_b   1.000
_cell.length_c   1.000
_cell.angle_alpha   90.00
_cell.angle_beta   90.00
_cell.angle_gamma   90.00
#
_symmetry.space_group_name_H-M   'P 1'
#
loop_
_entity.id
_entity.type
_entity.pdbx_description
1 polymer ?
#
loop_
_entity_poly.entity_id
_entity_poly.type
_entity_poly.pdbx_seq_one_letter_code
_entity_poly.pdbx_strand_id
1 'polypeptide(L)'
;MHTGRLLARVNASLSVQRQQQRRRQHALLKKLMCLIRMRIYITTAALTSNAVCAWTFMYKSWCEKSFINTVFLLPHTYDMLLEAFSRHYVVKSGPSQRSRPRRFVSKNNVLACLMHMYTAAVKLKTLCVLFGVPPSTMSRTLCQAEVALAASLREIPLAAVQWPSS
;
A
#
# COMPACT_ATOMS: atom_id res chain seq x y z
N MET A 1 -14.72 37.91 26.41
CA MET A 1 -13.61 37.00 26.00
C MET A 1 -13.43 35.73 26.89
N HIS A 2 -14.32 35.42 27.84
CA HIS A 2 -14.15 34.25 28.75
C HIS A 2 -14.79 32.93 28.27
N THR A 3 -15.89 32.99 27.52
CA THR A 3 -16.65 31.82 27.04
C THR A 3 -15.89 30.94 26.04
N GLY A 4 -15.06 31.52 25.17
CA GLY A 4 -14.25 30.77 24.20
C GLY A 4 -13.15 29.89 24.83
N ARG A 5 -12.58 30.30 25.96
CA ARG A 5 -11.52 29.52 26.65
C ARG A 5 -12.07 28.32 27.41
N LEU A 6 -13.29 28.43 27.93
CA LEU A 6 -13.98 27.34 28.63
C LEU A 6 -14.40 26.23 27.67
N LEU A 7 -14.98 26.58 26.51
CA LEU A 7 -15.33 25.61 25.48
C LEU A 7 -14.11 24.88 24.89
N ALA A 8 -13.00 25.61 24.68
CA ALA A 8 -11.74 25.01 24.23
C ALA A 8 -11.17 24.01 25.26
N ARG A 9 -11.24 24.33 26.56
CA ARG A 9 -10.80 23.44 27.65
C ARG A 9 -11.68 22.19 27.75
N VAL A 10 -13.00 22.31 27.64
CA VAL A 10 -13.92 21.17 27.66
C VAL A 10 -13.69 20.26 26.45
N ASN A 11 -13.53 20.83 25.25
CA ASN A 11 -13.23 20.06 24.04
C ASN A 11 -11.86 19.36 24.11
N ALA A 12 -10.86 20.01 24.68
CA ALA A 12 -9.55 19.41 24.93
C ALA A 12 -9.67 18.22 25.90
N SER A 13 -10.35 18.38 27.03
CA SER A 13 -10.58 17.31 28.01
C SER A 13 -11.35 16.13 27.42
N LEU A 14 -12.40 16.38 26.62
CA LEU A 14 -13.15 15.34 25.92
C LEU A 14 -12.29 14.61 24.87
N SER A 15 -11.42 15.33 24.16
CA SER A 15 -10.51 14.73 23.17
C SER A 15 -9.46 13.82 23.82
N VAL A 16 -8.91 14.24 24.97
CA VAL A 16 -7.95 13.47 25.78
C VAL A 16 -8.62 12.22 26.35
N GLN A 17 -9.84 12.34 26.88
CA GLN A 17 -10.61 11.22 27.40
C GLN A 17 -10.94 10.19 26.31
N ARG A 18 -11.36 10.64 25.11
CA ARG A 18 -11.56 9.78 23.93
C ARG A 18 -10.25 9.08 23.51
N GLN A 19 -9.12 9.79 23.53
CA GLN A 19 -7.83 9.22 23.18
C GLN A 19 -7.38 8.16 24.19
N GLN A 20 -7.58 8.40 25.47
CA GLN A 20 -7.27 7.44 26.54
C GLN A 20 -8.17 6.21 26.46
N GLN A 21 -9.45 6.39 26.17
CA GLN A 21 -10.38 5.29 25.93
C GLN A 21 -9.96 4.45 24.71
N ARG A 22 -9.59 5.07 23.60
CA ARG A 22 -9.05 4.37 22.42
C ARG A 22 -7.80 3.55 22.75
N ARG A 23 -6.86 4.12 23.53
CA ARG A 23 -5.64 3.41 23.97
C ARG A 23 -5.97 2.19 24.81
N ARG A 24 -6.89 2.31 25.78
CA ARG A 24 -7.37 1.20 26.61
C ARG A 24 -8.00 0.10 25.77
N GLN A 25 -8.92 0.45 24.87
CA GLN A 25 -9.54 -0.51 23.95
C GLN A 25 -8.51 -1.23 23.07
N HIS A 26 -7.52 -0.49 22.54
CA HIS A 26 -6.46 -1.08 21.73
C HIS A 26 -5.58 -2.07 22.52
N ALA A 27 -5.28 -1.75 23.79
CA ALA A 27 -4.53 -2.63 24.68
C ALA A 27 -5.32 -3.91 25.01
N LEU A 28 -6.62 -3.79 25.29
CA LEU A 28 -7.51 -4.93 25.54
C LEU A 28 -7.62 -5.83 24.31
N LEU A 29 -7.81 -5.27 23.11
CA LEU A 29 -7.84 -6.03 21.86
C LEU A 29 -6.51 -6.75 21.61
N LYS A 30 -5.37 -6.10 21.85
CA LYS A 30 -4.05 -6.76 21.74
C LYS A 30 -3.89 -7.90 22.74
N LYS A 31 -4.32 -7.72 24.00
CA LYS A 31 -4.30 -8.76 25.02
C LYS A 31 -5.15 -9.97 24.61
N LEU A 32 -6.37 -9.72 24.12
CA LEU A 32 -7.27 -10.76 23.60
C LEU A 32 -6.65 -11.52 22.42
N MET A 33 -6.09 -10.80 21.43
CA MET A 33 -5.42 -11.42 20.29
C MET A 33 -4.20 -12.26 20.69
N CYS A 34 -3.45 -11.84 21.72
CA CYS A 34 -2.31 -12.58 22.26
C CYS A 34 -2.76 -13.88 22.97
N LEU A 35 -3.80 -13.79 23.81
CA LEU A 35 -4.36 -14.92 24.55
C LEU A 35 -4.92 -16.01 23.62
N ILE A 36 -5.59 -15.62 22.53
CA ILE A 36 -6.14 -16.55 21.55
C ILE A 36 -5.04 -17.11 20.61
N ARG A 37 -3.80 -16.62 20.73
CA ARG A 37 -2.68 -16.97 19.84
C ARG A 37 -3.09 -16.92 18.36
N MET A 38 -3.92 -15.93 18.00
CA MET A 38 -4.47 -15.82 16.64
C MET A 38 -3.35 -15.57 15.64
N ARG A 39 -2.99 -16.59 14.89
CA ARG A 39 -2.20 -16.42 13.68
C ARG A 39 -3.15 -15.91 12.60
N ILE A 40 -3.06 -14.62 12.29
CA ILE A 40 -3.88 -13.96 11.26
C ILE A 40 -3.39 -14.45 9.90
N TYR A 41 -3.90 -15.59 9.45
CA TYR A 41 -3.68 -16.12 8.12
C TYR A 41 -4.76 -15.59 7.20
N ILE A 42 -4.47 -14.50 6.47
CA ILE A 42 -5.36 -14.09 5.38
C ILE A 42 -5.24 -15.16 4.29
N THR A 43 -6.29 -15.96 4.13
CA THR A 43 -6.35 -17.01 3.11
C THR A 43 -6.75 -16.42 1.77
N THR A 44 -6.33 -17.05 0.67
CA THR A 44 -6.63 -16.58 -0.69
C THR A 44 -8.13 -16.53 -1.00
N ALA A 45 -8.95 -17.34 -0.33
CA ALA A 45 -10.39 -17.38 -0.55
C ALA A 45 -11.12 -16.14 0.00
N ALA A 46 -10.53 -15.46 1.00
CA ALA A 46 -11.08 -14.26 1.61
C ALA A 46 -10.60 -12.96 0.93
N LEU A 47 -9.82 -13.07 -0.14
CA LEU A 47 -9.19 -11.96 -0.82
C LEU A 47 -9.91 -11.66 -2.14
N THR A 48 -10.08 -10.37 -2.46
CA THR A 48 -10.53 -9.95 -3.79
C THR A 48 -9.53 -10.40 -4.84
N SER A 49 -9.97 -10.68 -6.06
CA SER A 49 -9.02 -11.03 -7.12
C SER A 49 -8.19 -9.80 -7.50
N ASN A 50 -6.87 -9.97 -7.65
CA ASN A 50 -5.96 -8.92 -8.09
C ASN A 50 -6.37 -8.31 -9.45
N ALA A 51 -7.05 -9.07 -10.30
CA ALA A 51 -7.54 -8.59 -11.60
C ALA A 51 -8.65 -7.53 -11.50
N VAL A 52 -9.33 -7.45 -10.35
CA VAL A 52 -10.44 -6.53 -10.07
C VAL A 52 -10.19 -5.74 -8.79
N CYS A 53 -8.93 -5.52 -8.41
CA CYS A 53 -8.61 -4.77 -7.21
C CYS A 53 -8.94 -3.28 -7.38
N ALA A 54 -9.07 -2.57 -6.25
CA ALA A 54 -9.43 -1.14 -6.25
C ALA A 54 -8.50 -0.29 -7.14
N TRP A 55 -7.21 -0.65 -7.21
CA TRP A 55 -6.25 0.01 -8.08
C TRP A 55 -6.63 -0.09 -9.57
N THR A 56 -7.13 -1.22 -10.05
CA THR A 56 -7.49 -1.40 -11.46
C THR A 56 -8.60 -0.44 -11.90
N PHE A 57 -9.55 -0.14 -11.02
CA PHE A 57 -10.59 0.85 -11.28
C PHE A 57 -10.05 2.28 -11.26
N MET A 58 -9.19 2.60 -10.27
CA MET A 58 -8.56 3.93 -10.19
C MET A 58 -7.65 4.20 -11.38
N TYR A 59 -6.86 3.21 -11.81
CA TYR A 59 -5.98 3.35 -12.96
C TYR A 59 -6.76 3.67 -14.24
N LYS A 60 -7.93 3.05 -14.43
CA LYS A 60 -8.80 3.31 -15.59
C LYS A 60 -9.46 4.68 -15.55
N SER A 61 -9.70 5.25 -14.37
CA SER A 61 -10.38 6.55 -14.29
C SER A 61 -9.48 7.73 -14.64
N TRP A 62 -8.15 7.55 -14.63
CA TRP A 62 -7.16 8.59 -14.94
C TRP A 62 -7.34 9.89 -14.13
N CYS A 63 -8.02 9.83 -12.99
CA CYS A 63 -8.28 11.01 -12.18
C CYS A 63 -7.00 11.42 -11.45
N GLU A 64 -6.42 12.55 -11.86
CA GLU A 64 -5.15 13.06 -11.30
C GLU A 64 -5.17 13.19 -9.77
N LYS A 65 -6.24 13.76 -9.21
CA LYS A 65 -6.39 13.93 -7.74
C LYS A 65 -6.35 12.59 -7.02
N SER A 66 -7.04 11.59 -7.55
CA SER A 66 -7.05 10.25 -6.98
C SER A 66 -5.68 9.58 -7.10
N PHE A 67 -5.00 9.73 -8.23
CA PHE A 67 -3.65 9.20 -8.45
C PHE A 67 -2.62 9.79 -7.48
N ILE A 68 -2.56 11.11 -7.36
CA ILE A 68 -1.61 11.80 -6.46
C ILE A 68 -1.85 11.36 -5.01
N ASN A 69 -3.11 11.30 -4.56
CA ASN A 69 -3.42 10.89 -3.19
C ASN A 69 -3.11 9.42 -2.91
N THR A 70 -2.97 8.59 -3.94
CA THR A 70 -2.86 7.14 -3.81
C THR A 70 -1.42 6.66 -4.02
N VAL A 71 -0.77 7.09 -5.10
CA VAL A 71 0.59 6.69 -5.49
C VAL A 71 1.58 7.86 -5.55
N PHE A 72 1.17 9.07 -5.16
CA PHE A 72 2.02 10.27 -5.10
C PHE A 72 2.65 10.69 -6.44
N LEU A 73 2.07 10.22 -7.55
CA LEU A 73 2.52 10.51 -8.91
C LEU A 73 1.31 10.92 -9.76
N LEU A 74 1.57 11.77 -10.76
CA LEU A 74 0.62 12.04 -11.84
C LEU A 74 0.45 10.80 -12.72
N PRO A 75 -0.72 10.60 -13.36
CA PRO A 75 -0.95 9.46 -14.25
C PRO A 75 0.14 9.28 -15.32
N HIS A 76 0.53 10.38 -15.99
CA HIS A 76 1.57 10.37 -17.02
C HIS A 76 2.95 9.97 -16.47
N THR A 77 3.35 10.51 -15.30
CA THR A 77 4.61 10.15 -14.64
C THR A 77 4.60 8.69 -14.18
N TYR A 78 3.45 8.22 -13.71
CA TYR A 78 3.27 6.83 -13.34
C TYR A 78 3.41 5.90 -14.54
N ASP A 79 2.87 6.25 -15.72
CA ASP A 79 3.00 5.45 -16.94
C ASP A 79 4.44 5.42 -17.46
N MET A 80 5.16 6.55 -17.44
CA MET A 80 6.60 6.57 -17.75
C MET A 80 7.39 5.62 -16.83
N LEU A 81 7.10 5.66 -15.53
CA LEU A 81 7.72 4.76 -14.56
C LEU A 81 7.31 3.31 -14.81
N LEU A 82 6.04 3.06 -15.14
CA LEU A 82 5.53 1.73 -15.44
C LEU A 82 6.18 1.13 -16.68
N GLU A 83 6.43 1.94 -17.70
CA GLU A 83 7.12 1.53 -18.92
C GLU A 83 8.55 1.08 -18.59
N ALA A 84 9.32 1.90 -17.87
CA ALA A 84 10.66 1.54 -17.40
C ALA A 84 10.64 0.31 -16.49
N PHE A 85 9.72 0.27 -15.53
CA PHE A 85 9.50 -0.87 -14.65
C PHE A 85 9.19 -2.15 -15.40
N SER A 86 8.44 -2.05 -16.49
CA SER A 86 8.07 -3.22 -17.29
C SER A 86 9.27 -3.88 -17.98
N ARG A 87 10.34 -3.13 -18.28
CA ARG A 87 11.58 -3.64 -18.86
C ARG A 87 12.38 -4.47 -17.85
N HIS A 88 12.36 -4.08 -16.58
CA HIS A 88 13.15 -4.72 -15.51
C HIS A 88 12.39 -5.79 -14.73
N TYR A 89 11.06 -5.66 -14.62
CA TYR A 89 10.25 -6.57 -13.82
C TYR A 89 9.72 -7.75 -14.64
N VAL A 90 10.28 -8.93 -14.39
CA VAL A 90 9.82 -10.19 -14.98
C VAL A 90 8.78 -10.84 -14.05
N VAL A 91 7.56 -11.03 -14.57
CA VAL A 91 6.52 -11.78 -13.86
C VAL A 91 6.91 -13.26 -13.87
N LYS A 92 7.55 -13.74 -12.79
CA LYS A 92 7.88 -15.16 -12.62
C LYS A 92 6.60 -15.96 -12.45
N SER A 93 6.14 -16.54 -13.56
CA SER A 93 5.13 -17.59 -13.54
C SER A 93 5.82 -18.83 -12.99
N GLY A 94 5.48 -19.25 -11.77
CA GLY A 94 5.91 -20.57 -11.28
C GLY A 94 5.42 -21.69 -12.22
N PRO A 95 5.99 -22.90 -12.14
CA PRO A 95 5.59 -24.03 -12.98
C PRO A 95 4.07 -24.20 -12.91
N SER A 96 3.46 -24.13 -14.08
CA SER A 96 2.01 -24.09 -14.30
C SER A 96 1.35 -25.39 -13.85
N GLN A 97 1.06 -25.53 -12.56
CA GLN A 97 -0.02 -26.41 -12.10
C GLN A 97 -1.33 -25.67 -12.40
N ARG A 98 -2.03 -26.17 -13.41
CA ARG A 98 -3.15 -25.59 -14.19
C ARG A 98 -4.40 -25.21 -13.38
N SER A 99 -4.34 -25.29 -12.05
CA SER A 99 -5.48 -25.23 -11.13
C SER A 99 -5.45 -24.08 -10.12
N ARG A 100 -4.34 -23.31 -10.01
CA ARG A 100 -4.28 -22.14 -9.10
C ARG A 100 -4.23 -20.81 -9.87
N PRO A 101 -5.23 -19.91 -9.69
CA PRO A 101 -5.23 -18.60 -10.35
C PRO A 101 -3.93 -17.84 -10.12
N ARG A 102 -3.42 -17.20 -11.18
CA ARG A 102 -2.20 -16.40 -11.17
C ARG A 102 -2.37 -15.28 -10.13
N ARG A 103 -1.51 -15.23 -9.11
CA ARG A 103 -1.80 -14.43 -7.90
C ARG A 103 -1.36 -12.98 -7.98
N PHE A 104 -0.56 -12.59 -8.98
CA PHE A 104 -0.03 -11.23 -9.12
C PHE A 104 0.39 -10.99 -10.58
N VAL A 105 -0.59 -10.79 -11.46
CA VAL A 105 -0.40 -10.96 -12.92
C VAL A 105 0.04 -9.67 -13.60
N SER A 106 -0.40 -8.54 -13.06
CA SER A 106 -0.25 -7.23 -13.70
C SER A 106 0.96 -6.50 -13.13
N LYS A 107 1.91 -6.14 -13.99
CA LYS A 107 3.05 -5.27 -13.63
C LYS A 107 2.58 -3.91 -13.07
N ASN A 108 1.47 -3.39 -13.60
CA ASN A 108 0.82 -2.19 -13.08
C ASN A 108 0.38 -2.38 -11.61
N ASN A 109 -0.29 -3.48 -11.30
CA ASN A 109 -0.74 -3.75 -9.93
C ASN A 109 0.46 -3.96 -8.98
N VAL A 110 1.58 -4.49 -9.48
CA VAL A 110 2.83 -4.60 -8.73
C VAL A 110 3.38 -3.24 -8.37
N LEU A 111 3.56 -2.40 -9.37
CA LEU A 111 4.13 -1.08 -9.20
C LEU A 111 3.26 -0.25 -8.26
N ALA A 112 1.95 -0.27 -8.44
CA ALA A 112 1.00 0.42 -7.56
C ALA A 112 1.08 -0.06 -6.11
N CYS A 113 1.20 -1.37 -5.89
CA CYS A 113 1.35 -1.93 -4.54
C CYS A 113 2.66 -1.48 -3.88
N LEU A 114 3.74 -1.41 -4.66
CA LEU A 114 5.03 -0.93 -4.19
C LEU A 114 4.97 0.57 -3.88
N MET A 115 4.35 1.38 -4.73
CA MET A 115 4.12 2.80 -4.47
C MET A 115 3.30 3.01 -3.20
N HIS A 116 2.20 2.29 -3.00
CA HIS A 116 1.41 2.37 -1.76
C HIS A 116 2.23 2.04 -0.50
N MET A 117 3.20 1.14 -0.61
CA MET A 117 4.08 0.79 0.51
C MET A 117 4.99 1.97 0.88
N TYR A 118 5.47 2.73 -0.10
CA TYR A 118 6.30 3.92 0.13
C TYR A 118 5.50 5.17 0.52
N THR A 119 4.28 5.34 -0.02
CA THR A 119 3.50 6.58 0.12
C THR A 119 2.55 6.56 1.31
N ALA A 120 1.95 5.40 1.60
CA ALA A 120 1.05 5.23 2.72
C ALA A 120 1.74 4.38 3.78
N ALA A 121 1.72 4.81 5.04
CA ALA A 121 2.21 4.01 6.17
C ALA A 121 1.25 2.81 6.47
N VAL A 122 0.99 1.98 5.46
CA VAL A 122 0.08 0.85 5.50
C VAL A 122 0.80 -0.43 5.88
N LYS A 123 0.16 -1.22 6.75
CA LYS A 123 0.70 -2.54 7.14
C LYS A 123 0.60 -3.50 5.96
N LEU A 124 1.54 -4.42 5.84
CA LEU A 124 1.56 -5.48 4.81
C LEU A 124 0.22 -6.21 4.68
N LYS A 125 -0.45 -6.51 5.80
CA LYS A 125 -1.77 -7.16 5.80
C LYS A 125 -2.86 -6.33 5.12
N THR A 126 -2.78 -5.00 5.20
CA THR A 126 -3.71 -4.08 4.53
C THR A 126 -3.46 -4.11 3.03
N LEU A 127 -2.20 -4.07 2.60
CA LEU A 127 -1.83 -4.26 1.20
C LEU A 127 -2.31 -5.62 0.65
N CYS A 128 -2.19 -6.69 1.45
CA CYS A 128 -2.70 -8.01 1.08
C CYS A 128 -4.19 -7.98 0.75
N VAL A 129 -5.00 -7.29 1.56
CA VAL A 129 -6.45 -7.13 1.33
C VAL A 129 -6.73 -6.26 0.10
N LEU A 130 -6.03 -5.13 -0.03
CA LEU A 130 -6.25 -4.19 -1.13
C LEU A 130 -5.93 -4.80 -2.50
N PHE A 131 -4.85 -5.58 -2.57
CA PHE A 131 -4.36 -6.14 -3.83
C PHE A 131 -4.73 -7.60 -4.03
N GLY A 132 -5.36 -8.26 -3.05
CA GLY A 132 -5.89 -9.61 -3.22
C GLY A 132 -4.88 -10.74 -3.04
N VAL A 133 -3.83 -10.53 -2.24
CA VAL A 133 -2.58 -11.31 -2.35
C VAL A 133 -2.09 -11.78 -0.99
N PRO A 134 -1.74 -13.06 -0.81
CA PRO A 134 -1.27 -13.57 0.49
C PRO A 134 0.05 -12.92 0.95
N PRO A 135 0.28 -12.80 2.26
CA PRO A 135 1.49 -12.15 2.81
C PRO A 135 2.82 -12.71 2.28
N SER A 136 2.95 -14.03 2.16
CA SER A 136 4.19 -14.68 1.67
C SER A 136 4.43 -14.48 0.18
N THR A 137 3.37 -14.32 -0.62
CA THR A 137 3.50 -13.92 -2.02
C THR A 137 3.84 -12.42 -2.09
N MET A 138 3.13 -11.59 -1.34
CA MET A 138 3.31 -10.14 -1.32
C MET A 138 4.75 -9.76 -0.97
N SER A 139 5.31 -10.32 0.11
CA SER A 139 6.68 -10.02 0.54
C SER A 139 7.73 -10.36 -0.53
N ARG A 140 7.62 -11.54 -1.16
CA ARG A 140 8.53 -11.94 -2.25
C ARG A 140 8.39 -11.07 -3.48
N THR A 141 7.15 -10.75 -3.85
CA THR A 141 6.86 -9.86 -4.98
C THR A 141 7.43 -8.47 -4.75
N LEU A 142 7.20 -7.87 -3.57
CA LEU A 142 7.70 -6.53 -3.26
C LEU A 142 9.23 -6.50 -3.29
N CYS A 143 9.91 -7.48 -2.72
CA CYS A 143 11.38 -7.55 -2.79
C CYS A 143 11.92 -7.57 -4.23
N GLN A 144 11.29 -8.34 -5.13
CA GLN A 144 11.66 -8.35 -6.55
C GLN A 144 11.29 -7.05 -7.27
N ALA A 145 10.15 -6.46 -6.91
CA ALA A 145 9.69 -5.20 -7.47
C ALA A 145 10.60 -4.03 -7.06
N GLU A 146 11.12 -4.01 -5.83
CA GLU A 146 12.07 -3.00 -5.37
C GLU A 146 13.36 -3.00 -6.21
N VAL A 147 13.89 -4.17 -6.52
CA VAL A 147 15.07 -4.30 -7.40
C VAL A 147 14.76 -3.75 -8.80
N ALA A 148 13.61 -4.11 -9.36
CA ALA A 148 13.20 -3.61 -10.68
C ALA A 148 12.96 -2.10 -10.66
N LEU A 149 12.34 -1.56 -9.60
CA LEU A 149 12.12 -0.13 -9.42
C LEU A 149 13.44 0.63 -9.36
N ALA A 150 14.42 0.15 -8.58
CA ALA A 150 15.74 0.77 -8.50
C ALA A 150 16.45 0.82 -9.87
N ALA A 151 16.32 -0.23 -10.68
CA ALA A 151 16.84 -0.22 -12.05
C ALA A 151 16.08 0.77 -12.94
N SER A 152 14.76 0.84 -12.82
CA SER A 152 13.89 1.72 -13.60
C SER A 152 14.16 3.20 -13.33
N LEU A 153 14.37 3.57 -12.07
CA LEU A 153 14.67 4.95 -11.68
C LEU A 153 15.99 5.45 -12.26
N ARG A 154 16.96 4.56 -12.52
CA ARG A 154 18.23 4.94 -13.17
C ARG A 154 18.05 5.30 -14.65
N GLU A 155 17.00 4.81 -15.30
CA GLU A 155 16.70 5.14 -16.70
C GLU A 155 15.97 6.48 -16.86
N ILE A 156 15.37 6.99 -15.79
CA ILE A 156 14.53 8.19 -15.84
C ILE A 156 15.38 9.39 -15.43
N PRO A 157 15.72 10.32 -16.34
CA PRO A 157 16.58 11.46 -16.01
C PRO A 157 15.98 12.35 -14.90
N LEU A 158 14.64 12.46 -14.86
CA LEU A 158 13.90 13.20 -13.84
C LEU A 158 14.04 12.61 -12.41
N ALA A 159 14.43 11.34 -12.29
CA ALA A 159 14.64 10.68 -11.01
C ALA A 159 16.10 10.75 -10.54
N ALA A 160 17.00 11.35 -11.33
CA ALA A 160 18.38 11.53 -10.94
C ALA A 160 18.46 12.46 -9.71
N VAL A 161 19.12 12.00 -8.65
CA VAL A 161 19.38 12.79 -7.46
C VAL A 161 20.39 13.87 -7.83
N GLN A 162 19.91 15.09 -8.07
CA GLN A 162 20.74 16.28 -8.17
C GLN A 162 20.79 16.93 -6.79
N TRP A 163 21.96 16.86 -6.15
CA TRP A 163 22.22 17.66 -4.97
C TRP A 163 22.39 19.11 -5.39
N PRO A 164 21.84 20.09 -4.65
CA PRO A 164 22.12 21.49 -4.94
C PRO A 164 23.63 21.71 -4.84
N SER A 165 24.24 22.13 -5.94
CA SER A 165 25.62 22.61 -5.93
C SER A 165 25.64 23.90 -5.11
N SER A 166 26.35 23.85 -3.99
CA SER A 166 26.66 24.98 -3.10
C SER A 166 27.38 26.10 -3.83
#